data_AF-A0DZP0-F1
#
_entry.id   AF-A0DZP0-F1
#
_cell.length_a   1.000
_cell.length_b   1.000
_cell.length_c   1.000
_cell.angle_alpha   90.00
_cell.angle_beta   90.00
_cell.angle_gamma   90.00
#
_symmetry.space_group_name_H-M   'P 1'
#
loop_
_entity.id
_entity.type
_entity.pdbx_description
1 polymer ?
#
loop_
_entity_poly.entity_id
_entity_poly.type
_entity_poly.pdbx_seq_one_letter_code
_entity_poly.pdbx_strand_id
1 'polypeptide(L)'
;MKIAILLILAVSLNAVSTDLNRQAQKHVDALMKTNWGQTILQLAELHAHTGGVLQDLVGAIEEMIQQMQDELDEVEYNYGVRTNEHNSLSLQYTQEVQDADIDIQRSADTLENLLYPRREQLKSKIQQLIDYQEFNRKNVDEETLIREQEHDAFEAQIAEFNDAVGATDDALNLLSTLTNPSLVQIQKFQINLRKIEARIQPHSQHQTLIKALITLASEQNFSDQGIIKQIVDKLNEFRNAVVDAINAATAQEAQDVQDYEDRIEQLDAEYAEFQRQITKVTIDLNATQEKIEQFLSFQAQRQSDRNTAQALLDLENEQYADDTQIYTDLKNKLIRDIQVTEEAFSLVKSVDFSKIKV
;
A
#
# COMPACT_ATOMS: atom_id res chain seq x y z
N MET A 1 17.49 -40.47 108.06
CA MET A 1 16.66 -40.47 106.83
C MET A 1 16.11 -39.08 106.46
N LYS A 2 15.48 -38.32 107.37
CA LYS A 2 14.96 -36.95 107.09
C LYS A 2 16.04 -35.91 106.70
N ILE A 3 17.22 -35.96 107.32
CA ILE A 3 18.34 -35.02 107.01
C ILE A 3 18.98 -35.31 105.64
N ALA A 4 19.09 -36.58 105.25
CA ALA A 4 19.61 -36.96 103.94
C ALA A 4 18.67 -36.55 102.79
N ILE A 5 17.36 -36.62 103.01
CA ILE A 5 16.34 -36.16 102.04
C ILE A 5 16.39 -34.63 101.88
N LEU A 6 16.60 -33.87 102.97
CA LEU A 6 16.76 -32.40 102.93
C LEU A 6 18.05 -31.96 102.22
N LEU A 7 19.16 -32.67 102.41
CA LEU A 7 20.42 -32.39 101.72
C LEU A 7 20.35 -32.75 100.23
N ILE A 8 19.70 -33.87 99.87
CA ILE A 8 19.45 -34.22 98.47
C ILE A 8 18.53 -33.18 97.82
N LEU A 9 17.48 -32.70 98.52
CA LEU A 9 16.62 -31.63 98.02
C LEU A 9 17.39 -30.32 97.81
N ALA A 10 18.23 -29.91 98.77
CA ALA A 10 19.02 -28.67 98.65
C ALA A 10 20.08 -28.77 97.54
N VAL A 11 20.73 -29.92 97.36
CA VAL A 11 21.69 -30.16 96.28
C VAL A 11 20.98 -30.26 94.93
N SER A 12 19.80 -30.88 94.85
CA SER A 12 19.00 -30.90 93.61
C SER A 12 18.42 -29.52 93.27
N LEU A 13 18.00 -28.73 94.25
CA LEU A 13 17.56 -27.34 94.05
C LEU A 13 18.72 -26.47 93.57
N ASN A 14 19.91 -26.63 94.15
CA ASN A 14 21.11 -25.91 93.72
C ASN A 14 21.57 -26.35 92.32
N ALA A 15 21.57 -27.65 92.01
CA ALA A 15 21.94 -28.19 90.70
C ALA A 15 20.95 -27.74 89.60
N VAL A 16 19.65 -27.77 89.89
CA VAL A 16 18.61 -27.24 88.99
C VAL A 16 18.78 -25.73 88.81
N SER A 17 19.08 -24.97 89.87
CA SER A 17 19.31 -23.52 89.76
C SER A 17 20.58 -23.17 88.97
N THR A 18 21.65 -23.98 89.06
CA THR A 18 22.89 -23.75 88.30
C THR A 18 22.75 -24.12 86.83
N ASP A 19 21.98 -25.16 86.51
CA ASP A 19 21.70 -25.53 85.12
C ASP A 19 20.76 -24.51 84.45
N LEU A 20 19.72 -24.05 85.16
CA LEU A 20 18.84 -22.95 84.73
C LEU A 20 19.62 -21.66 84.48
N ASN A 21 20.52 -21.26 85.39
CA ASN A 21 21.36 -20.07 85.20
C ASN A 21 22.35 -20.23 84.04
N ARG A 22 22.89 -21.43 83.81
CA ARG A 22 23.80 -21.69 82.68
C ARG A 22 23.05 -21.65 81.34
N GLN A 23 21.83 -22.15 81.31
CA GLN A 23 20.96 -22.06 80.13
C GLN A 23 20.55 -20.61 79.87
N ALA A 24 20.13 -19.87 80.89
CA ALA A 24 19.83 -18.45 80.79
C ALA A 24 21.03 -17.63 80.30
N GLN A 25 22.24 -17.90 80.80
CA GLN A 25 23.47 -17.22 80.33
C GLN A 25 23.75 -17.49 78.84
N LYS A 26 23.50 -18.69 78.33
CA LYS A 26 23.63 -18.97 76.89
C LYS A 26 22.64 -18.18 76.04
N HIS A 27 21.41 -17.97 76.54
CA HIS A 27 20.42 -17.13 75.86
C HIS A 27 20.80 -15.65 75.90
N VAL A 28 21.33 -15.16 77.04
CA VAL A 28 21.92 -13.81 77.14
C VAL A 28 23.06 -13.63 76.12
N ASP A 29 24.02 -14.55 76.09
CA ASP A 29 25.18 -14.49 75.18
C ASP A 29 24.77 -14.54 73.68
N ALA A 30 23.64 -15.19 73.37
CA ALA A 30 23.07 -15.22 72.02
C ALA A 30 22.38 -13.91 71.65
N LEU A 31 21.54 -13.37 72.54
CA LEU A 31 20.80 -12.12 72.34
C LEU A 31 21.73 -10.90 72.32
N MET A 32 22.82 -10.89 73.09
CA MET A 32 23.85 -9.85 73.08
C MET A 32 24.57 -9.71 71.73
N LYS A 33 24.42 -10.66 70.80
CA LYS A 33 24.95 -10.56 69.41
C LYS A 33 24.02 -9.82 68.46
N THR A 34 22.84 -9.43 68.91
CA THR A 34 21.82 -8.75 68.10
C THR A 34 21.56 -7.37 68.69
N ASN A 35 21.29 -6.36 67.85
CA ASN A 35 21.11 -4.99 68.32
C ASN A 35 19.93 -4.87 69.30
N TRP A 36 18.77 -5.42 68.95
CA TRP A 36 17.58 -5.39 69.81
C TRP A 36 17.74 -6.24 71.07
N GLY A 37 18.31 -7.45 70.96
CA GLY A 37 18.59 -8.29 72.11
C GLY A 37 19.54 -7.61 73.10
N GLN A 38 20.61 -6.97 72.60
CA GLN A 38 21.52 -6.17 73.42
C GLN A 38 20.80 -4.99 74.09
N THR A 39 20.04 -4.19 73.34
CA THR A 39 19.32 -3.03 73.89
C THR A 39 18.33 -3.44 74.99
N ILE A 40 17.54 -4.49 74.75
CA ILE A 40 16.54 -4.98 75.70
C ILE A 40 17.22 -5.52 76.96
N LEU A 41 18.30 -6.29 76.82
CA LEU A 41 19.02 -6.86 77.97
C LEU A 41 19.73 -5.79 78.80
N GLN A 42 20.32 -4.79 78.16
CA GLN A 42 20.94 -3.66 78.86
C GLN A 42 19.91 -2.82 79.63
N LEU A 43 18.72 -2.62 79.05
CA LEU A 43 17.61 -1.96 79.76
C LEU A 43 17.12 -2.81 80.93
N ALA A 44 17.00 -4.13 80.76
CA ALA A 44 16.61 -5.04 81.84
C ALA A 44 17.60 -5.05 83.00
N GLU A 45 18.91 -5.06 82.72
CA GLU A 45 19.96 -4.96 83.73
C GLU A 45 19.90 -3.61 84.48
N LEU A 46 19.72 -2.50 83.76
CA LEU A 46 19.62 -1.16 84.35
C LEU A 46 18.41 -1.05 85.29
N HIS A 47 17.25 -1.57 84.88
CA HIS A 47 16.03 -1.59 85.70
C HIS A 47 16.20 -2.47 86.96
N ALA A 48 16.90 -3.61 86.84
CA ALA A 48 17.20 -4.48 87.97
C ALA A 48 18.15 -3.83 89.00
N HIS A 49 19.16 -3.09 88.55
CA HIS A 49 20.13 -2.41 89.43
C HIS A 49 19.59 -1.15 90.11
N THR A 50 18.66 -0.46 89.47
CA THR A 50 18.08 0.80 89.99
C THR A 50 16.87 0.58 90.91
N GLY A 51 16.43 -0.67 91.08
CA GLY A 51 15.26 -1.02 91.89
C GLY A 51 13.93 -0.58 91.27
N GLY A 52 13.93 -0.29 89.96
CA GLY A 52 12.74 0.10 89.21
C GLY A 52 11.75 -1.05 89.02
N VAL A 53 10.50 -0.72 88.68
CA VAL A 53 9.47 -1.73 88.41
C VAL A 53 9.75 -2.36 87.04
N LEU A 54 10.27 -3.59 87.03
CA LEU A 54 10.56 -4.36 85.81
C LEU A 54 9.31 -4.51 84.89
N GLN A 55 8.11 -4.35 85.46
CA GLN A 55 6.83 -4.40 84.76
C GLN A 55 6.66 -3.30 83.71
N ASP A 56 7.21 -2.10 83.92
CA ASP A 56 7.11 -1.00 82.95
C ASP A 56 7.97 -1.29 81.70
N LEU A 57 9.13 -1.92 81.89
CA LEU A 57 10.00 -2.38 80.80
C LEU A 57 9.35 -3.53 80.03
N VAL A 58 8.71 -4.48 80.74
CA VAL A 58 7.94 -5.56 80.13
C VAL A 58 6.81 -4.99 79.25
N GLY A 59 6.05 -3.99 79.73
CA GLY A 59 5.03 -3.33 78.92
C GLY A 59 5.59 -2.62 77.68
N ALA A 60 6.71 -1.92 77.82
CA ALA A 60 7.36 -1.25 76.69
C ALA A 60 7.89 -2.23 75.62
N ILE A 61 8.39 -3.41 76.02
CA ILE A 61 8.82 -4.45 75.07
C ILE A 61 7.60 -5.09 74.38
N GLU A 62 6.49 -5.33 75.10
CA GLU A 62 5.23 -5.81 74.49
C GLU A 62 4.70 -4.80 73.45
N GLU A 63 4.68 -3.50 73.77
CA GLU A 63 4.29 -2.44 72.83
C GLU A 63 5.23 -2.37 71.61
N MET A 64 6.53 -2.56 71.80
CA MET A 64 7.50 -2.57 70.71
C MET A 64 7.34 -3.79 69.79
N ILE A 65 7.07 -4.98 70.34
CA ILE A 65 6.73 -6.18 69.55
C ILE A 65 5.49 -5.90 68.71
N GLN A 66 4.43 -5.35 69.32
CA GLN A 66 3.20 -5.02 68.61
C GLN A 66 3.46 -4.00 67.50
N GLN A 67 4.25 -2.96 67.75
CA GLN A 67 4.58 -1.96 66.74
C GLN A 67 5.34 -2.57 65.54
N MET A 68 6.28 -3.48 65.78
CA MET A 68 6.99 -4.17 64.68
C MET A 68 6.09 -5.14 63.92
N GLN A 69 5.13 -5.78 64.60
CA GLN A 69 4.11 -6.61 63.95
C GLN A 69 3.18 -5.75 63.08
N ASP A 70 2.74 -4.60 63.59
CA ASP A 70 1.93 -3.65 62.82
C ASP A 70 2.71 -3.11 61.60
N GLU A 71 4.01 -2.81 61.75
CA GLU A 71 4.89 -2.41 60.64
C GLU A 71 5.06 -3.53 59.61
N LEU A 72 5.19 -4.78 60.05
CA LEU A 72 5.25 -5.95 59.15
C LEU A 72 3.96 -6.10 58.35
N ASP A 73 2.80 -5.99 59.01
CA ASP A 73 1.49 -6.05 58.36
C ASP A 73 1.31 -4.90 57.34
N GLU A 74 1.76 -3.69 57.69
CA GLU A 74 1.75 -2.54 56.77
C GLU A 74 2.64 -2.78 55.54
N VAL A 75 3.84 -3.31 55.73
CA VAL A 75 4.77 -3.64 54.64
C VAL A 75 4.18 -4.71 53.72
N GLU A 76 3.55 -5.75 54.27
CA GLU A 76 2.88 -6.79 53.48
C GLU A 76 1.68 -6.24 52.71
N TYR A 77 0.86 -5.38 53.34
CA TYR A 77 -0.26 -4.73 52.68
C TYR A 77 0.20 -3.84 51.52
N ASN A 78 1.18 -2.96 51.75
CA ASN A 78 1.72 -2.05 50.75
C ASN A 78 2.33 -2.81 49.56
N TYR A 79 3.06 -3.89 49.82
CA TYR A 79 3.59 -4.74 48.75
C TYR A 79 2.47 -5.43 47.95
N GLY A 80 1.40 -5.88 48.61
CA GLY A 80 0.22 -6.42 47.95
C GLY A 80 -0.46 -5.41 47.02
N VAL A 81 -0.58 -4.15 47.45
CA VAL A 81 -1.10 -3.05 46.60
C VAL A 81 -0.19 -2.82 45.41
N ARG A 82 1.12 -2.71 45.63
CA ARG A 82 2.11 -2.49 44.56
C ARG A 82 2.13 -3.62 43.53
N THR A 83 1.97 -4.87 43.98
CA THR A 83 1.86 -6.07 43.13
C THR A 83 0.64 -6.00 42.21
N ASN A 84 -0.50 -5.55 42.74
CA ASN A 84 -1.71 -5.39 41.94
C ASN A 84 -1.56 -4.28 40.89
N GLU A 85 -0.93 -3.16 41.26
CA GLU A 85 -0.60 -2.08 40.33
C GLU A 85 0.33 -2.56 39.22
N HIS A 86 1.39 -3.30 39.58
CA HIS A 86 2.31 -3.91 38.62
C HIS A 86 1.59 -4.81 37.61
N ASN A 87 0.77 -5.73 38.10
CA ASN A 87 0.01 -6.65 37.24
C ASN A 87 -0.92 -5.89 36.28
N SER A 88 -1.53 -4.79 36.74
CA SER A 88 -2.40 -3.95 35.91
C SER A 88 -1.61 -3.23 34.81
N LEU A 89 -0.50 -2.57 35.17
CA LEU A 89 0.33 -1.83 34.21
C LEU A 89 1.02 -2.77 33.22
N SER A 90 1.57 -3.88 33.70
CA SER A 90 2.22 -4.91 32.87
C SER A 90 1.24 -5.49 31.85
N LEU A 91 0.01 -5.78 32.26
CA LEU A 91 -1.05 -6.22 31.35
C LEU A 91 -1.40 -5.14 30.31
N GLN A 92 -1.58 -3.89 30.75
CA GLN A 92 -1.90 -2.77 29.86
C GLN A 92 -0.83 -2.59 28.79
N TYR A 93 0.45 -2.44 29.17
CA TYR A 93 1.52 -2.21 28.20
C TYR A 93 1.73 -3.42 27.29
N THR A 94 1.57 -4.63 27.80
CA THR A 94 1.61 -5.85 26.97
C THR A 94 0.51 -5.83 25.90
N GLN A 95 -0.72 -5.43 26.26
CA GLN A 95 -1.81 -5.29 25.31
C GLN A 95 -1.53 -4.19 24.27
N GLU A 96 -1.03 -3.04 24.69
CA GLU A 96 -0.66 -1.95 23.78
C GLU A 96 0.41 -2.37 22.76
N VAL A 97 1.41 -3.15 23.19
CA VAL A 97 2.42 -3.73 22.29
C VAL A 97 1.79 -4.70 21.30
N GLN A 98 0.93 -5.62 21.76
CA GLN A 98 0.27 -6.60 20.90
C GLN A 98 -0.66 -5.95 19.87
N ASP A 99 -1.46 -4.98 20.30
CA ASP A 99 -2.35 -4.23 19.41
C ASP A 99 -1.57 -3.46 18.36
N ALA A 100 -0.46 -2.82 18.74
CA ALA A 100 0.42 -2.14 17.79
C ALA A 100 1.05 -3.13 16.79
N ASP A 101 1.51 -4.30 17.23
CA ASP A 101 2.06 -5.34 16.36
C ASP A 101 1.02 -5.85 15.34
N ILE A 102 -0.22 -6.08 15.79
CA ILE A 102 -1.33 -6.50 14.92
C ILE A 102 -1.65 -5.42 13.88
N ASP A 103 -1.72 -4.16 14.29
CA ASP A 103 -2.00 -3.03 13.39
C ASP A 103 -0.90 -2.87 12.34
N ILE A 104 0.37 -2.99 12.75
CA ILE A 104 1.53 -2.91 11.84
C ILE A 104 1.44 -4.03 10.79
N GLN A 105 1.17 -5.27 11.22
CA GLN A 105 1.05 -6.43 10.32
C GLN A 105 -0.11 -6.27 9.34
N ARG A 106 -1.32 -5.91 9.81
CA ARG A 106 -2.49 -5.69 8.94
C ARG A 106 -2.25 -4.57 7.93
N SER A 107 -1.57 -3.50 8.36
CA SER A 107 -1.17 -2.41 7.47
C SER A 107 -0.17 -2.89 6.41
N ALA A 108 0.81 -3.72 6.80
CA ALA A 108 1.80 -4.29 5.87
C ALA A 108 1.12 -5.19 4.84
N ASP A 109 0.22 -6.07 5.29
CA ASP A 109 -0.55 -6.95 4.40
C ASP A 109 -1.38 -6.15 3.39
N THR A 110 -1.99 -5.04 3.83
CA THR A 110 -2.77 -4.16 2.94
C THR A 110 -1.86 -3.47 1.92
N LEU A 111 -0.69 -3.00 2.34
CA LEU A 111 0.29 -2.40 1.43
C LEU A 111 0.77 -3.40 0.38
N GLU A 112 1.23 -4.57 0.82
CA GLU A 112 1.87 -5.58 -0.03
C GLU A 112 0.87 -6.31 -0.95
N ASN A 113 -0.28 -6.71 -0.41
CA ASN A 113 -1.21 -7.57 -1.15
C ASN A 113 -2.29 -6.79 -1.91
N LEU A 114 -2.53 -5.52 -1.59
CA LEU A 114 -3.58 -4.71 -2.21
C LEU A 114 -3.04 -3.46 -2.89
N LEU A 115 -2.38 -2.57 -2.14
CA LEU A 115 -2.10 -1.22 -2.64
C LEU A 115 -0.94 -1.16 -3.63
N TYR A 116 0.19 -1.83 -3.37
CA TYR A 116 1.29 -1.88 -4.33
C TYR A 116 0.94 -2.60 -5.64
N PRO A 117 0.29 -3.78 -5.62
CA PRO A 117 -0.14 -4.43 -6.86
C PRO A 117 -1.11 -3.56 -7.65
N ARG A 118 -2.09 -2.93 -6.98
CA ARG A 118 -3.03 -2.02 -7.62
C ARG A 118 -2.33 -0.83 -8.27
N ARG A 119 -1.34 -0.23 -7.60
CA ARG A 119 -0.54 0.88 -8.16
C ARG A 119 0.13 0.48 -9.47
N GLU A 120 0.77 -0.70 -9.50
CA GLU A 120 1.46 -1.17 -10.70
C GLU A 120 0.47 -1.55 -11.83
N GLN A 121 -0.68 -2.14 -11.49
CA GLN A 121 -1.76 -2.39 -12.45
C GLN A 121 -2.28 -1.09 -13.08
N LEU A 122 -2.50 -0.05 -12.28
CA LEU A 122 -2.96 1.25 -12.78
C LEU A 122 -1.92 1.91 -13.68
N LYS A 123 -0.62 1.87 -13.33
CA LYS A 123 0.46 2.37 -14.20
C LYS A 123 0.51 1.62 -15.52
N SER A 124 0.44 0.29 -15.48
CA SER A 124 0.43 -0.55 -16.70
C SER A 124 -0.77 -0.23 -17.59
N LYS A 125 -1.96 -0.01 -17.00
CA LYS A 125 -3.16 0.39 -17.74
C LYS A 125 -3.03 1.78 -18.38
N ILE A 126 -2.44 2.75 -17.68
CA ILE A 126 -2.15 4.07 -18.24
C ILE A 126 -1.23 3.93 -19.45
N GLN A 127 -0.15 3.16 -19.33
CA GLN A 127 0.77 2.94 -20.44
C GLN A 127 0.08 2.31 -21.64
N GLN A 128 -0.73 1.27 -21.43
CA GLN A 128 -1.49 0.63 -22.49
C GLN A 128 -2.45 1.61 -23.21
N LEU A 129 -3.11 2.52 -22.47
CA LEU A 129 -3.97 3.54 -23.05
C LEU A 129 -3.18 4.59 -23.85
N ILE A 130 -1.97 4.94 -23.42
CA ILE A 130 -1.06 5.82 -24.16
C ILE A 130 -0.65 5.14 -25.47
N ASP A 131 -0.32 3.85 -25.43
CA ASP A 131 0.05 3.09 -26.64
C ASP A 131 -1.12 3.03 -27.64
N TYR A 132 -2.35 2.83 -27.17
CA TYR A 132 -3.55 2.88 -28.01
C TYR A 132 -3.82 4.27 -28.59
N GLN A 133 -3.55 5.32 -27.82
CA GLN A 133 -3.65 6.68 -28.28
C GLN A 133 -2.65 6.96 -29.41
N GLU A 134 -1.40 6.52 -29.26
CA GLU A 134 -0.37 6.66 -30.29
C GLU A 134 -0.74 5.87 -31.56
N PHE A 135 -1.21 4.63 -31.40
CA PHE A 135 -1.66 3.81 -32.53
C PHE A 135 -2.84 4.45 -33.28
N ASN A 136 -3.83 4.99 -32.55
CA ASN A 136 -4.94 5.71 -33.16
C ASN A 136 -4.48 6.93 -33.98
N ARG A 137 -3.49 7.70 -33.48
CA ARG A 137 -2.95 8.84 -34.24
C ARG A 137 -2.18 8.40 -35.49
N LYS A 138 -1.44 7.29 -35.43
CA LYS A 138 -0.82 6.71 -36.63
C LYS A 138 -1.86 6.30 -37.67
N ASN A 139 -2.99 5.73 -37.23
CA ASN A 139 -4.08 5.40 -38.17
C ASN A 139 -4.65 6.66 -38.82
N VAL A 140 -4.79 7.78 -38.11
CA VAL A 140 -5.22 9.05 -38.72
C VAL A 140 -4.24 9.47 -39.83
N ASP A 141 -2.93 9.42 -39.55
CA ASP A 141 -1.91 9.77 -40.54
C ASP A 141 -1.95 8.83 -41.76
N GLU A 142 -2.13 7.53 -41.54
CA GLU A 142 -2.22 6.51 -42.60
C GLU A 142 -3.49 6.69 -43.46
N GLU A 143 -4.66 6.87 -42.85
CA GLU A 143 -5.93 7.10 -43.55
C GLU A 143 -5.89 8.41 -44.34
N THR A 144 -5.28 9.46 -43.79
CA THR A 144 -5.08 10.74 -44.50
C THR A 144 -4.21 10.55 -45.73
N LEU A 145 -3.08 9.83 -45.61
CA LEU A 145 -2.18 9.57 -46.72
C LEU A 145 -2.84 8.72 -47.82
N ILE A 146 -3.60 7.68 -47.44
CA ILE A 146 -4.37 6.87 -48.39
C ILE A 146 -5.36 7.75 -49.14
N ARG A 147 -6.08 8.61 -48.41
CA ARG A 147 -7.06 9.51 -49.01
C ARG A 147 -6.44 10.51 -49.99
N GLU A 148 -5.27 11.07 -49.67
CA GLU A 148 -4.52 11.93 -50.60
C GLU A 148 -4.16 11.18 -51.89
N GLN A 149 -3.68 9.93 -51.78
CA GLN A 149 -3.34 9.12 -52.95
C GLN A 149 -4.57 8.75 -53.80
N GLU A 150 -5.69 8.44 -53.16
CA GLU A 150 -6.97 8.16 -53.83
C GLU A 150 -7.51 9.40 -54.56
N HIS A 151 -7.42 10.58 -53.93
CA HIS A 151 -7.83 11.84 -54.54
C HIS A 151 -6.96 12.21 -55.74
N ASP A 152 -5.63 12.07 -55.63
CA ASP A 152 -4.70 12.29 -56.77
C ASP A 152 -5.02 11.35 -57.94
N ALA A 153 -5.35 10.08 -57.65
CA ALA A 153 -5.75 9.11 -58.66
C ALA A 153 -7.09 9.48 -59.33
N PHE A 154 -8.06 9.96 -58.55
CA PHE A 154 -9.31 10.50 -59.05
C PHE A 154 -9.09 11.71 -59.98
N GLU A 155 -8.29 12.69 -59.56
CA GLU A 155 -7.98 13.87 -60.38
C GLU A 155 -7.33 13.50 -61.71
N ALA A 156 -6.36 12.57 -61.67
CA ALA A 156 -5.72 12.04 -62.88
C ALA A 156 -6.74 11.35 -63.80
N GLN A 157 -7.64 10.54 -63.24
CA GLN A 157 -8.68 9.85 -64.00
C GLN A 157 -9.67 10.84 -64.65
N ILE A 158 -10.10 11.87 -63.92
CA ILE A 158 -10.98 12.92 -64.47
C ILE A 158 -10.27 13.72 -65.57
N ALA A 159 -8.99 14.03 -65.40
CA ALA A 159 -8.20 14.69 -66.44
C ALA A 159 -8.12 13.84 -67.72
N GLU A 160 -7.86 12.53 -67.60
CA GLU A 160 -7.87 11.60 -68.74
C GLU A 160 -9.23 11.57 -69.45
N PHE A 161 -10.33 11.50 -68.70
CA PHE A 161 -11.68 11.49 -69.27
C PHE A 161 -12.04 12.81 -69.96
N ASN A 162 -11.71 13.96 -69.37
CA ASN A 162 -11.94 15.27 -69.98
C ASN A 162 -11.14 15.42 -71.29
N ASP A 163 -9.89 14.96 -71.30
CA ASP A 163 -9.06 14.94 -72.50
C ASP A 163 -9.65 14.03 -73.60
N ALA A 164 -10.25 12.90 -73.23
CA ALA A 164 -10.92 12.00 -74.16
C ALA A 164 -12.21 12.61 -74.74
N VAL A 165 -13.01 13.32 -73.92
CA VAL A 165 -14.18 14.07 -74.38
C VAL A 165 -13.77 15.17 -75.35
N GLY A 166 -12.75 15.97 -75.02
CA GLY A 166 -12.25 17.05 -75.89
C GLY A 166 -11.77 16.51 -77.24
N ALA A 167 -11.02 15.41 -77.25
CA ALA A 167 -10.58 14.77 -78.49
C ALA A 167 -11.74 14.21 -79.33
N THR A 168 -12.80 13.73 -78.66
CA THR A 168 -14.03 13.26 -79.32
C THR A 168 -14.83 14.40 -79.93
N ASP A 169 -14.95 15.51 -79.22
CA ASP A 169 -15.61 16.72 -79.70
C ASP A 169 -14.87 17.31 -80.91
N ASP A 170 -13.54 17.32 -80.88
CA ASP A 170 -12.71 17.69 -82.05
C ASP A 170 -12.93 16.75 -83.25
N ALA A 171 -13.06 15.44 -83.00
CA ALA A 171 -13.32 14.45 -84.05
C ALA A 171 -14.72 14.62 -84.66
N LEU A 172 -15.74 14.85 -83.83
CA LEU A 172 -17.11 15.15 -84.26
C LEU A 172 -17.19 16.46 -85.07
N ASN A 173 -16.50 17.51 -84.61
CA ASN A 173 -16.40 18.80 -85.29
C ASN A 173 -15.70 18.67 -86.66
N LEU A 174 -14.65 17.87 -86.76
CA LEU A 174 -14.00 17.61 -88.06
C LEU A 174 -14.96 16.90 -89.02
N LEU A 175 -15.68 15.87 -88.56
CA LEU A 175 -16.63 15.11 -89.37
C LEU A 175 -17.80 15.96 -89.88
N SER A 176 -18.30 16.90 -89.07
CA SER A 176 -19.41 17.78 -89.48
C SER A 176 -19.05 18.73 -90.64
N THR A 177 -17.75 18.95 -90.88
CA THR A 177 -17.25 19.77 -92.00
C THR A 177 -16.98 18.97 -93.30
N LEU A 178 -17.14 17.64 -93.27
CA LEU A 178 -16.84 16.76 -94.41
C LEU A 178 -18.03 16.58 -95.36
N THR A 179 -18.42 17.63 -96.07
CA THR A 179 -19.39 17.52 -97.19
C THR A 179 -18.69 17.24 -98.54
N ASN A 180 -17.36 17.44 -98.60
CA ASN A 180 -16.44 16.98 -99.65
C ASN A 180 -15.00 16.98 -99.07
N PRO A 181 -14.58 15.92 -98.36
CA PRO A 181 -13.35 15.92 -97.58
C PRO A 181 -12.09 16.09 -98.44
N SER A 182 -11.25 17.05 -98.09
CA SER A 182 -9.86 17.08 -98.56
C SER A 182 -9.02 16.00 -97.85
N LEU A 183 -7.98 15.49 -98.53
CA LEU A 183 -7.06 14.49 -97.96
C LEU A 183 -6.48 14.94 -96.60
N VAL A 184 -6.26 16.24 -96.43
CA VAL A 184 -5.75 16.87 -95.20
C VAL A 184 -6.76 16.77 -94.04
N GLN A 185 -8.07 16.90 -94.31
CA GLN A 185 -9.10 16.75 -93.28
C GLN A 185 -9.25 15.29 -92.83
N ILE A 186 -9.14 14.34 -93.75
CA ILE A 186 -9.14 12.89 -93.42
C ILE A 186 -7.93 12.54 -92.55
N GLN A 187 -6.74 13.03 -92.89
CA GLN A 187 -5.54 12.81 -92.07
C GLN A 187 -5.67 13.41 -90.68
N LYS A 188 -6.23 14.62 -90.54
CA LYS A 188 -6.49 15.24 -89.23
C LYS A 188 -7.48 14.43 -88.39
N PHE A 189 -8.54 13.91 -89.00
CA PHE A 189 -9.50 13.05 -88.34
C PHE A 189 -8.86 11.75 -87.82
N GLN A 190 -8.07 11.07 -88.66
CA GLN A 190 -7.33 9.86 -88.26
C GLN A 190 -6.30 10.13 -87.14
N ILE A 191 -5.63 11.30 -87.16
CA ILE A 191 -4.74 11.71 -86.07
C ILE A 191 -5.52 11.89 -84.77
N ASN A 192 -6.69 12.51 -84.80
CA ASN A 192 -7.52 12.68 -83.60
C ASN A 192 -8.05 11.35 -83.07
N LEU A 193 -8.46 10.41 -83.92
CA LEU A 193 -8.82 9.06 -83.48
C LEU A 193 -7.65 8.32 -82.83
N ARG A 194 -6.43 8.43 -83.38
CA ARG A 194 -5.23 7.86 -82.75
C ARG A 194 -4.88 8.53 -81.42
N LYS A 195 -5.17 9.83 -81.27
CA LYS A 195 -5.03 10.52 -79.97
C LYS A 195 -6.05 10.00 -78.96
N ILE A 196 -7.29 9.75 -79.36
CA ILE A 196 -8.31 9.13 -78.51
C ILE A 196 -7.85 7.73 -78.05
N GLU A 197 -7.32 6.91 -78.96
CA GLU A 197 -6.77 5.58 -78.60
C GLU A 197 -5.57 5.66 -77.67
N ALA A 198 -4.62 6.56 -77.93
CA ALA A 198 -3.42 6.70 -77.10
C ALA A 198 -3.71 7.24 -75.69
N ARG A 199 -4.81 7.99 -75.53
CA ARG A 199 -5.22 8.60 -74.25
C ARG A 199 -6.15 7.72 -73.45
N ILE A 200 -6.68 6.66 -74.06
CA ILE A 200 -7.52 5.72 -73.37
C ILE A 200 -6.69 4.53 -72.95
N GLN A 201 -6.58 4.38 -71.63
CA GLN A 201 -5.90 3.28 -70.97
C GLN A 201 -6.22 1.95 -71.68
N PRO A 202 -5.23 1.06 -71.89
CA PRO A 202 -5.43 -0.19 -72.61
C PRO A 202 -6.47 -1.14 -71.99
N HIS A 203 -6.93 -0.85 -70.77
CA HIS A 203 -7.93 -1.61 -70.00
C HIS A 203 -9.32 -0.94 -69.97
N SER A 204 -9.50 0.18 -70.66
CA SER A 204 -10.80 0.84 -70.77
C SER A 204 -11.81 -0.05 -71.50
N GLN A 205 -13.04 -0.13 -70.97
CA GLN A 205 -14.16 -0.80 -71.64
C GLN A 205 -14.46 -0.20 -73.03
N HIS A 206 -13.96 1.00 -73.30
CA HIS A 206 -14.14 1.73 -74.54
C HIS A 206 -13.04 1.46 -75.58
N GLN A 207 -11.98 0.70 -75.24
CA GLN A 207 -10.88 0.41 -76.15
C GLN A 207 -11.35 -0.35 -77.41
N THR A 208 -12.28 -1.30 -77.25
CA THR A 208 -12.88 -2.06 -78.36
C THR A 208 -13.67 -1.16 -79.31
N LEU A 209 -14.40 -0.19 -78.77
CA LEU A 209 -15.19 0.78 -79.53
C LEU A 209 -14.28 1.74 -80.31
N ILE A 210 -13.20 2.22 -79.70
CA ILE A 210 -12.21 3.12 -80.31
C ILE A 210 -11.41 2.42 -81.40
N LYS A 211 -10.98 1.18 -81.16
CA LYS A 211 -10.33 0.35 -82.19
C LYS A 211 -11.26 0.12 -83.37
N ALA A 212 -12.53 -0.20 -83.12
CA ALA A 212 -13.52 -0.34 -84.20
C ALA A 212 -13.72 0.97 -84.98
N LEU A 213 -13.76 2.12 -84.31
CA LEU A 213 -13.82 3.45 -84.92
C LEU A 213 -12.59 3.76 -85.78
N ILE A 214 -11.38 3.42 -85.31
CA ILE A 214 -10.12 3.59 -86.04
C ILE A 214 -10.08 2.70 -87.29
N THR A 215 -10.48 1.43 -87.16
CA THR A 215 -10.53 0.50 -88.28
C THR A 215 -11.53 0.98 -89.33
N LEU A 216 -12.74 1.37 -88.92
CA LEU A 216 -13.78 1.89 -89.82
C LEU A 216 -13.33 3.17 -90.55
N ALA A 217 -12.63 4.06 -89.84
CA ALA A 217 -12.07 5.30 -90.39
C ALA A 217 -10.81 5.11 -91.25
N SER A 218 -10.12 3.97 -91.13
CA SER A 218 -8.89 3.69 -91.88
C SER A 218 -9.15 2.92 -93.17
N GLU A 219 -10.24 2.15 -93.23
CA GLU A 219 -10.53 1.22 -94.33
C GLU A 219 -11.58 1.75 -95.33
N GLN A 220 -12.26 2.87 -95.05
CA GLN A 220 -13.43 3.28 -95.82
C GLN A 220 -13.31 4.65 -96.50
N ASN A 221 -14.09 4.80 -97.58
CA ASN A 221 -14.12 6.00 -98.42
C ASN A 221 -15.09 7.02 -97.81
N PHE A 222 -14.58 8.10 -97.22
CA PHE A 222 -15.34 9.22 -96.62
C PHE A 222 -16.22 10.01 -97.62
N SER A 223 -16.45 9.49 -98.81
CA SER A 223 -17.43 9.99 -99.77
C SER A 223 -18.83 9.40 -99.56
N ASP A 224 -18.96 8.33 -98.77
CA ASP A 224 -20.26 7.77 -98.37
C ASP A 224 -20.77 8.42 -97.07
N GLN A 225 -21.87 9.16 -97.19
CA GLN A 225 -22.51 9.81 -96.03
C GLN A 225 -23.11 8.82 -95.03
N GLY A 226 -23.46 7.59 -95.44
CA GLY A 226 -23.94 6.55 -94.53
C GLY A 226 -22.87 6.11 -93.54
N ILE A 227 -21.62 6.03 -93.99
CA ILE A 227 -20.45 5.66 -93.17
C ILE A 227 -20.10 6.79 -92.20
N ILE A 228 -20.12 8.06 -92.66
CA ILE A 228 -19.90 9.23 -91.80
C ILE A 228 -20.94 9.26 -90.67
N LYS A 229 -22.22 8.98 -90.98
CA LYS A 229 -23.28 8.92 -89.97
C LYS A 229 -23.01 7.85 -88.91
N GLN A 230 -22.59 6.65 -89.30
CA GLN A 230 -22.24 5.59 -88.35
C GLN A 230 -21.06 5.95 -87.43
N ILE A 231 -20.04 6.62 -87.98
CA ILE A 231 -18.89 7.11 -87.20
C ILE A 231 -19.34 8.18 -86.19
N VAL A 232 -20.19 9.11 -86.61
CA VAL A 232 -20.76 10.14 -85.73
C VAL A 232 -21.60 9.52 -84.61
N ASP A 233 -22.47 8.56 -84.92
CA ASP A 233 -23.30 7.87 -83.92
C ASP A 233 -22.42 7.16 -82.88
N LYS A 234 -21.35 6.49 -83.32
CA LYS A 234 -20.40 5.78 -82.45
C LYS A 234 -19.52 6.71 -81.60
N LEU A 235 -19.11 7.85 -82.14
CA LEU A 235 -18.38 8.88 -81.38
C LEU A 235 -19.29 9.56 -80.33
N ASN A 236 -20.56 9.79 -80.65
CA ASN A 236 -21.54 10.29 -79.69
C ASN A 236 -21.82 9.26 -78.57
N GLU A 237 -21.95 7.98 -78.91
CA GLU A 237 -22.08 6.88 -77.94
C GLU A 237 -20.86 6.83 -77.01
N PHE A 238 -19.66 6.92 -77.57
CA PHE A 238 -18.42 6.98 -76.82
C PHE A 238 -18.35 8.20 -75.89
N ARG A 239 -18.65 9.39 -76.41
CA ARG A 239 -18.69 10.65 -75.64
C ARG A 239 -19.63 10.54 -74.45
N ASN A 240 -20.86 10.06 -74.68
CA ASN A 240 -21.85 9.90 -73.62
C ASN A 240 -21.36 8.91 -72.55
N ALA A 241 -20.76 7.79 -72.96
CA ALA A 241 -20.22 6.81 -72.01
C ALA A 241 -19.07 7.38 -71.15
N VAL A 242 -18.18 8.21 -71.71
CA VAL A 242 -17.13 8.88 -70.93
C VAL A 242 -17.72 9.94 -69.99
N VAL A 243 -18.71 10.71 -70.44
CA VAL A 243 -19.42 11.67 -69.57
C VAL A 243 -20.13 10.96 -68.42
N ASP A 244 -20.77 9.82 -68.67
CA ASP A 244 -21.37 8.99 -67.64
C ASP A 244 -20.31 8.45 -66.66
N ALA A 245 -19.14 8.06 -67.15
CA ALA A 245 -18.01 7.64 -66.31
C ALA A 245 -17.44 8.79 -65.45
N ILE A 246 -17.38 10.01 -65.97
CA ILE A 246 -17.02 11.22 -65.20
C ILE A 246 -18.03 11.42 -64.08
N ASN A 247 -19.33 11.39 -64.40
CA ASN A 247 -20.39 11.58 -63.41
C ASN A 247 -20.36 10.48 -62.33
N ALA A 248 -20.12 9.23 -62.72
CA ALA A 248 -19.99 8.11 -61.78
C ALA A 248 -18.76 8.25 -60.89
N ALA A 249 -17.59 8.58 -61.45
CA ALA A 249 -16.37 8.81 -60.67
C ALA A 249 -16.54 9.99 -59.70
N THR A 250 -17.20 11.06 -60.12
CA THR A 250 -17.46 12.23 -59.28
C THR A 250 -18.43 11.90 -58.14
N ALA A 251 -19.45 11.09 -58.41
CA ALA A 251 -20.37 10.62 -57.40
C ALA A 251 -19.70 9.67 -56.39
N GLN A 252 -18.80 8.80 -56.86
CA GLN A 252 -18.01 7.92 -56.01
C GLN A 252 -17.06 8.72 -55.12
N GLU A 253 -16.35 9.69 -55.69
CA GLU A 253 -15.46 10.58 -54.93
C GLU A 253 -16.20 11.35 -53.82
N ALA A 254 -17.43 11.80 -54.08
CA ALA A 254 -18.23 12.45 -53.04
C ALA A 254 -18.57 11.49 -51.88
N GLN A 255 -18.78 10.21 -52.17
CA GLN A 255 -18.99 9.18 -51.15
C GLN A 255 -17.69 8.87 -50.40
N ASP A 256 -16.56 8.74 -51.11
CA ASP A 256 -15.26 8.43 -50.51
C ASP A 256 -14.80 9.56 -49.58
N VAL A 257 -15.06 10.82 -49.93
CA VAL A 257 -14.86 11.97 -49.03
C VAL A 257 -15.67 11.81 -47.75
N GLN A 258 -16.96 11.49 -47.88
CA GLN A 258 -17.84 11.35 -46.72
C GLN A 258 -17.40 10.19 -45.82
N ASP A 259 -17.08 9.03 -46.40
CA ASP A 259 -16.62 7.86 -45.66
C ASP A 259 -15.30 8.14 -44.92
N TYR A 260 -14.40 8.90 -45.54
CA TYR A 260 -13.17 9.38 -44.89
C TYR A 260 -13.47 10.36 -43.73
N GLU A 261 -14.33 11.36 -43.92
CA GLU A 261 -14.70 12.31 -42.87
C GLU A 261 -15.32 11.60 -41.66
N ASP A 262 -16.25 10.66 -41.90
CA ASP A 262 -16.87 9.83 -40.87
C ASP A 262 -15.82 8.97 -40.13
N ARG A 263 -14.84 8.43 -40.86
CA ARG A 263 -13.73 7.64 -40.28
C ARG A 263 -12.83 8.50 -39.38
N ILE A 264 -12.49 9.71 -39.81
CA ILE A 264 -11.68 10.64 -39.01
C ILE A 264 -12.44 11.07 -37.75
N GLU A 265 -13.74 11.37 -37.86
CA GLU A 265 -14.57 11.70 -36.69
C GLU A 265 -14.60 10.55 -35.69
N GLN A 266 -14.74 9.31 -36.16
CA GLN A 266 -14.66 8.13 -35.30
C GLN A 266 -13.31 8.04 -34.57
N LEU A 267 -12.19 8.19 -35.29
CA LEU A 267 -10.84 8.10 -34.70
C LEU A 267 -10.59 9.22 -33.67
N ASP A 268 -11.13 10.42 -33.90
CA ASP A 268 -11.07 11.52 -32.94
C ASP A 268 -11.94 11.29 -31.70
N ALA A 269 -13.13 10.71 -31.87
CA ALA A 269 -13.96 10.30 -30.74
C ALA A 269 -13.26 9.22 -29.88
N GLU A 270 -12.64 8.23 -30.51
CA GLU A 270 -11.84 7.20 -29.83
C GLU A 270 -10.67 7.81 -29.06
N TYR A 271 -9.94 8.75 -29.66
CA TYR A 271 -8.83 9.45 -29.00
C TYR A 271 -9.28 10.25 -27.78
N ALA A 272 -10.39 11.00 -27.90
CA ALA A 272 -10.97 11.74 -26.78
C ALA A 272 -11.39 10.80 -25.64
N GLU A 273 -11.91 9.62 -25.97
CA GLU A 273 -12.26 8.60 -24.97
C GLU A 273 -11.01 8.01 -24.29
N PHE A 274 -9.93 7.72 -25.03
CA PHE A 274 -8.67 7.31 -24.42
C PHE A 274 -8.13 8.38 -23.46
N GLN A 275 -8.17 9.67 -23.84
CA GLN A 275 -7.78 10.76 -22.94
C GLN A 275 -8.60 10.77 -21.65
N ARG A 276 -9.93 10.65 -21.75
CA ARG A 276 -10.82 10.59 -20.57
C ARG A 276 -10.47 9.41 -19.67
N GLN A 277 -10.24 8.24 -20.25
CA GLN A 277 -9.85 7.04 -19.49
C GLN A 277 -8.49 7.21 -18.83
N ILE A 278 -7.49 7.78 -19.51
CA ILE A 278 -6.18 8.08 -18.92
C ILE A 278 -6.34 9.01 -17.71
N THR A 279 -7.11 10.10 -17.85
CA THR A 279 -7.36 11.03 -16.74
C THR A 279 -8.01 10.30 -15.56
N LYS A 280 -9.04 9.49 -15.80
CA LYS A 280 -9.73 8.73 -14.75
C LYS A 280 -8.79 7.77 -14.03
N VAL A 281 -8.02 6.97 -14.77
CA VAL A 281 -7.08 6.00 -14.20
C VAL A 281 -5.94 6.70 -13.45
N THR A 282 -5.52 7.88 -13.92
CA THR A 282 -4.51 8.71 -13.23
C THR A 282 -5.02 9.24 -11.90
N ILE A 283 -6.28 9.69 -11.83
CA ILE A 283 -6.92 10.09 -10.57
C ILE A 283 -6.93 8.91 -9.59
N ASP A 284 -7.32 7.72 -10.05
CA ASP A 284 -7.31 6.51 -9.22
C ASP A 284 -5.90 6.11 -8.76
N LEU A 285 -4.88 6.33 -9.60
CA LEU A 285 -3.48 6.10 -9.25
C LEU A 285 -3.02 7.04 -8.14
N ASN A 286 -3.31 8.34 -8.27
CA ASN A 286 -2.96 9.35 -7.27
C ASN A 286 -3.64 9.04 -5.93
N ALA A 287 -4.94 8.73 -5.92
CA ALA A 287 -5.65 8.34 -4.71
C ALA A 287 -5.07 7.06 -4.08
N THR A 288 -4.62 6.10 -4.89
CA THR A 288 -3.94 4.90 -4.41
C THR A 288 -2.59 5.24 -3.78
N GLN A 289 -1.83 6.18 -4.35
CA GLN A 289 -0.55 6.66 -3.81
C GLN A 289 -0.73 7.40 -2.48
N GLU A 290 -1.71 8.31 -2.39
CA GLU A 290 -2.04 8.99 -1.13
C GLU A 290 -2.42 7.98 -0.03
N LYS A 291 -3.19 6.94 -0.38
CA LYS A 291 -3.55 5.89 0.59
C LYS A 291 -2.33 5.08 1.04
N ILE A 292 -1.39 4.80 0.13
CA ILE A 292 -0.11 4.17 0.49
C ILE A 292 0.63 5.04 1.52
N GLU A 293 0.75 6.34 1.28
CA GLU A 293 1.43 7.27 2.19
C GLU A 293 0.76 7.33 3.56
N GLN A 294 -0.58 7.32 3.61
CA GLN A 294 -1.34 7.25 4.86
C GLN A 294 -1.02 5.97 5.65
N PHE A 295 -0.95 4.81 4.99
CA PHE A 295 -0.62 3.53 5.63
C PHE A 295 0.82 3.49 6.13
N LEU A 296 1.76 4.07 5.38
CA LEU A 296 3.17 4.19 5.80
C LEU A 296 3.32 5.11 7.02
N SER A 297 2.63 6.26 7.03
CA SER A 297 2.61 7.17 8.18
C SER A 297 1.98 6.52 9.41
N PHE A 298 0.87 5.79 9.22
CA PHE A 298 0.22 5.02 10.28
C PHE A 298 1.16 3.95 10.86
N GLN A 299 1.85 3.17 10.01
CA GLN A 299 2.84 2.20 10.49
C GLN A 299 3.96 2.85 11.30
N ALA A 300 4.51 3.97 10.84
CA ALA A 300 5.56 4.69 11.55
C ALA A 300 5.08 5.14 12.95
N GLN A 301 3.84 5.64 13.04
CA GLN A 301 3.24 6.00 14.32
C GLN A 301 3.08 4.77 15.23
N ARG A 302 2.48 3.68 14.73
CA ARG A 302 2.27 2.46 15.53
C ARG A 302 3.59 1.82 15.96
N GLN A 303 4.65 1.92 15.16
CA GLN A 303 5.99 1.47 15.55
C GLN A 303 6.55 2.31 16.70
N SER A 304 6.33 3.62 16.69
CA SER A 304 6.71 4.51 17.79
C SER A 304 5.92 4.18 19.07
N ASP A 305 4.61 3.95 18.94
CA ASP A 305 3.74 3.59 20.06
C ASP A 305 4.18 2.27 20.68
N ARG A 306 4.42 1.24 19.85
CA ARG A 306 4.95 -0.07 20.26
C ARG A 306 6.25 0.07 21.05
N ASN A 307 7.19 0.84 20.52
CA ASN A 307 8.49 1.03 21.17
C ASN A 307 8.36 1.74 22.52
N THR A 308 7.44 2.70 22.62
CA THR A 308 7.16 3.42 23.87
C THR A 308 6.52 2.49 24.90
N ALA A 309 5.48 1.75 24.53
CA ALA A 309 4.82 0.80 25.42
C ALA A 309 5.77 -0.31 25.88
N GLN A 310 6.63 -0.81 24.99
CA GLN A 310 7.66 -1.79 25.36
C GLN A 310 8.66 -1.23 26.37
N ALA A 311 9.13 0.01 26.18
CA ALA A 311 10.06 0.65 27.11
C ALA A 311 9.42 0.88 28.49
N LEU A 312 8.13 1.24 28.53
CA LEU A 312 7.38 1.37 29.79
C LEU A 312 7.19 0.03 30.49
N LEU A 313 6.89 -1.03 29.75
CA LEU A 313 6.81 -2.39 30.27
C LEU A 313 8.14 -2.85 30.88
N ASP A 314 9.24 -2.63 30.17
CA ASP A 314 10.57 -3.01 30.64
C ASP A 314 10.95 -2.25 31.91
N LEU A 315 10.68 -0.94 31.95
CA LEU A 315 10.91 -0.09 33.13
C LEU A 315 10.07 -0.53 34.34
N GLU A 316 8.78 -0.82 34.13
CA GLU A 316 7.88 -1.28 35.20
C GLU A 316 8.32 -2.65 35.76
N ASN A 317 8.79 -3.55 34.89
CA ASN A 317 9.33 -4.84 35.31
C ASN A 317 10.63 -4.68 36.13
N GLU A 318 11.51 -3.76 35.74
CA GLU A 318 12.74 -3.44 36.49
C GLU A 318 12.41 -2.85 37.86
N GLN A 319 11.53 -1.84 37.92
CA GLN A 319 11.10 -1.21 39.17
C GLN A 319 10.42 -2.21 40.12
N TYR A 320 9.55 -3.06 39.59
CA TYR A 320 8.87 -4.07 40.42
C TYR A 320 9.85 -5.13 40.96
N ALA A 321 10.91 -5.47 40.21
CA ALA A 321 11.97 -6.35 40.71
C ALA A 321 12.74 -5.72 41.87
N ASP A 322 13.07 -4.43 41.77
CA ASP A 322 13.71 -3.66 42.85
C ASP A 322 12.80 -3.56 44.09
N ASP A 323 11.52 -3.22 43.90
CA ASP A 323 10.52 -3.15 44.98
C ASP A 323 10.38 -4.50 45.70
N THR A 324 10.40 -5.60 44.94
CA THR A 324 10.33 -6.96 45.48
C THR A 324 11.55 -7.30 46.33
N GLN A 325 12.74 -6.85 45.93
CA GLN A 325 13.95 -7.04 46.71
C GLN A 325 13.90 -6.24 48.01
N ILE A 326 13.50 -4.97 47.95
CA ILE A 326 13.34 -4.10 49.12
C ILE A 326 12.33 -4.68 50.11
N TYR A 327 11.16 -5.12 49.61
CA TYR A 327 10.14 -5.79 50.41
C TYR A 327 10.71 -7.03 51.11
N THR A 328 11.40 -7.90 50.36
CA THR A 328 11.97 -9.15 50.89
C THR A 328 12.98 -8.88 51.99
N ASP A 329 13.85 -7.89 51.80
CA ASP A 329 14.87 -7.51 52.79
C ASP A 329 14.24 -6.91 54.05
N LEU A 330 13.25 -6.02 53.90
CA LEU A 330 12.55 -5.39 55.02
C LEU A 330 11.73 -6.41 55.82
N LYS A 331 10.97 -7.27 55.14
CA LYS A 331 10.21 -8.36 55.77
C LYS A 331 11.13 -9.30 56.56
N ASN A 332 12.22 -9.75 55.96
CA ASN A 332 13.18 -10.64 56.63
C ASN A 332 13.84 -9.97 57.85
N LYS A 333 14.10 -8.66 57.78
CA LYS A 333 14.62 -7.87 58.89
C LYS A 333 13.58 -7.78 60.02
N LEU A 334 12.34 -7.38 59.72
CA LEU A 334 11.28 -7.25 60.72
C LEU A 334 10.97 -8.58 61.40
N ILE A 335 10.87 -9.69 60.65
CA ILE A 335 10.68 -11.03 61.22
C ILE A 335 11.80 -11.38 62.19
N ARG A 336 13.06 -11.09 61.81
CA ARG A 336 14.22 -11.34 62.68
C ARG A 336 14.19 -10.48 63.94
N ASP A 337 13.88 -9.19 63.79
CA ASP A 337 13.84 -8.23 64.89
C ASP A 337 12.69 -8.55 65.87
N ILE A 338 11.53 -8.96 65.37
CA ILE A 338 10.40 -9.48 66.18
C ILE A 338 10.83 -10.72 66.95
N GLN A 339 11.41 -11.74 66.29
CA GLN A 339 11.84 -12.98 66.95
C GLN A 339 12.87 -12.72 68.06
N VAL A 340 13.88 -11.91 67.78
CA VAL A 340 14.91 -11.52 68.77
C VAL A 340 14.27 -10.80 69.96
N THR A 341 13.31 -9.92 69.69
CA THR A 341 12.62 -9.15 70.73
C THR A 341 11.70 -10.05 71.57
N GLU A 342 10.98 -10.99 70.96
CA GLU A 342 10.17 -12.00 71.66
C GLU A 342 11.03 -12.93 72.53
N GLU A 343 12.19 -13.36 72.04
CA GLU A 343 13.16 -14.15 72.80
C GLU A 343 13.71 -13.36 74.00
N ALA A 344 14.11 -12.11 73.80
CA ALA A 344 14.56 -11.22 74.86
C ALA A 344 13.44 -10.95 75.88
N PHE A 345 12.23 -10.73 75.39
CA PHE A 345 11.04 -10.51 76.21
C PHE A 345 10.74 -11.69 77.14
N SER A 346 10.76 -12.90 76.60
CA SER A 346 10.57 -14.15 77.35
C SER A 346 11.65 -14.33 78.43
N LEU A 347 12.89 -13.97 78.12
CA LEU A 347 14.01 -14.03 79.06
C LEU A 347 13.85 -12.99 80.19
N VAL A 348 13.46 -11.76 79.86
CA VAL A 348 13.18 -10.68 80.82
C VAL A 348 12.07 -11.08 81.80
N LYS A 349 11.03 -11.79 81.34
CA LYS A 349 9.94 -12.29 82.18
C LYS A 349 10.32 -13.47 83.09
N SER A 350 11.27 -14.30 82.68
CA SER A 350 11.51 -15.61 83.30
C SER A 350 12.70 -15.65 84.27
N VAL A 351 13.56 -14.64 84.27
CA VAL A 351 14.85 -14.70 84.96
C VAL A 351 15.06 -13.57 85.98
N ASP A 352 15.69 -13.91 87.10
CA ASP A 352 16.16 -12.97 88.12
C ASP A 352 17.51 -12.36 87.71
N PHE A 353 17.47 -11.16 87.12
CA PHE A 353 18.65 -10.44 86.61
C PHE A 353 19.64 -10.00 87.69
N SER A 354 19.32 -10.12 88.99
CA SER A 354 20.28 -9.86 90.07
C SER A 354 21.43 -10.88 90.13
N LYS A 355 21.33 -12.00 89.40
CA LYS A 355 22.27 -13.12 89.42
C LYS A 355 22.88 -13.45 88.06
N ILE A 356 22.55 -12.67 87.03
CA ILE A 356 23.01 -12.87 85.66
C ILE A 356 23.86 -11.69 85.23
N LYS A 357 24.94 -11.95 84.48
CA LYS A 357 25.77 -10.90 83.90
C LYS A 357 25.36 -10.71 82.44
N VAL A 358 24.94 -9.50 82.11
CA VAL A 358 24.71 -9.05 80.73
C VAL A 358 26.03 -8.56 80.14
#